data_AF-A0A9D1L3P5-F1
#
_entry.id   AF-A0A9D1L3P5-F1
#
_cell.length_a   1.000
_cell.length_b   1.000
_cell.length_c   1.000
_cell.angle_alpha   90.00
_cell.angle_beta   90.00
_cell.angle_gamma   90.00
#
_symmetry.space_group_name_H-M   'P 1'
#
loop_
_entity.id
_entity.type
_entity.pdbx_description
1 polymer ?
#
loop_
_entity_poly.entity_id
_entity_poly.type
_entity_poly.pdbx_seq_one_letter_code
_entity_poly.pdbx_strand_id
1 'polypeptide(L)'
;MIVAIDGPAGSGKSTVARTIAQRRGFIYLDTGAMYRSVTLACLDNQVDIADAEAVAHIASTSTISFASDNDQTQHVYLNGKDVTQAIREERVDSAVSLVSAIPAVRDCMGDLQRKLGEQGSIVAEGRDIGTVVFPHAEVKVFLTANAEARAHRRAVQRDGGNAAQADKAVNSEEEKQILADIERRDKMDSTRSVAPLTAAADAVQIDSSNLTVDEVCAKIEALIDAKSSQNSSEGKTPQKAETSQQTTKQPAKATPKKKVKTTSGPMPWWGNTIADYHAHQIPEFPLGARIFRWIAISVVAIFSKLMWRWTVEDRQKIVEATKERGVVLVMNHVSMLDPIVAYLTFVALGLRIRPIYKDEFNDQGPLGKILAWVGGISVRRGTADLKALRNAQHTLESGDSILVFPEGTRIKSDDEPVTIHGGFALMARMGKAKVLPMAIVGARDITPRGHHIPRPKKVWTKVGDPISFEELGIKGRKEQAEAMEKVAMERVYALRDELRKEHPGHF
;
A
#
# COMPACT_ATOMS: atom_id res chain seq x y z
N MET A 1 -13.57 19.84 9.29
CA MET A 1 -14.61 18.88 8.89
C MET A 1 -14.37 17.56 9.60
N ILE A 2 -15.38 17.02 10.24
CA ILE A 2 -15.35 15.77 10.98
C ILE A 2 -16.17 14.73 10.22
N VAL A 3 -15.55 13.60 9.92
CA VAL A 3 -16.20 12.42 9.34
C VAL A 3 -16.22 11.32 10.39
N ALA A 4 -17.41 10.98 10.89
CA ALA A 4 -17.64 9.92 11.86
C ALA A 4 -18.02 8.61 11.15
N ILE A 5 -17.28 7.53 11.42
CA ILE A 5 -17.56 6.19 10.88
C ILE A 5 -17.77 5.21 12.04
N ASP A 6 -19.02 4.88 12.31
CA ASP A 6 -19.43 3.96 13.37
C ASP A 6 -19.84 2.59 12.82
N GLY A 7 -19.85 1.57 13.67
CA GLY A 7 -20.37 0.24 13.31
C GLY A 7 -19.70 -0.93 14.06
N PRO A 8 -20.21 -2.16 13.89
CA PRO A 8 -19.74 -3.34 14.62
C PRO A 8 -18.32 -3.75 14.26
N ALA A 9 -17.69 -4.59 15.08
CA ALA A 9 -16.33 -5.07 14.81
C ALA A 9 -16.29 -5.91 13.52
N GLY A 10 -15.25 -5.77 12.70
CA GLY A 10 -15.11 -6.53 11.45
C GLY A 10 -15.87 -5.99 10.24
N SER A 11 -16.63 -4.89 10.35
CA SER A 11 -17.32 -4.26 9.20
C SER A 11 -16.40 -3.50 8.24
N GLY A 12 -15.08 -3.49 8.46
CA GLY A 12 -14.11 -2.83 7.57
C GLY A 12 -13.83 -1.36 7.84
N LYS A 13 -14.37 -0.81 8.94
CA LYS A 13 -14.23 0.62 9.33
C LYS A 13 -12.77 1.11 9.31
N SER A 14 -11.84 0.41 9.96
CA SER A 14 -10.46 0.87 10.08
C SER A 14 -9.79 1.02 8.73
N THR A 15 -10.05 0.07 7.84
CA THR A 15 -9.52 0.10 6.46
C THR A 15 -10.12 1.26 5.68
N VAL A 16 -11.45 1.44 5.75
CA VAL A 16 -12.17 2.50 5.04
C VAL A 16 -11.80 3.89 5.55
N ALA A 17 -11.81 4.08 6.88
CA ALA A 17 -11.47 5.33 7.54
C ALA A 17 -10.03 5.77 7.25
N ARG A 18 -9.07 4.84 7.34
CA ARG A 18 -7.67 5.10 6.98
C ARG A 18 -7.52 5.48 5.51
N THR A 19 -8.20 4.75 4.62
CA THR A 19 -8.15 5.02 3.17
C THR A 19 -8.73 6.39 2.83
N ILE A 20 -9.86 6.77 3.44
CA ILE A 20 -10.47 8.10 3.22
C ILE A 20 -9.57 9.20 3.79
N ALA A 21 -9.04 9.02 5.00
CA ALA A 21 -8.11 9.96 5.60
C ALA A 21 -6.89 10.21 4.70
N GLN A 22 -6.29 9.14 4.17
CA GLN A 22 -5.19 9.20 3.22
C GLN A 22 -5.56 9.95 1.93
N ARG A 23 -6.70 9.60 1.31
CA ARG A 23 -7.15 10.21 0.04
C ARG A 23 -7.48 11.69 0.17
N ARG A 24 -8.01 12.11 1.32
CA ARG A 24 -8.47 13.48 1.59
C ARG A 24 -7.44 14.33 2.35
N GLY A 25 -6.34 13.73 2.81
CA GLY A 25 -5.36 14.40 3.67
C GLY A 25 -5.94 14.80 5.03
N PHE A 26 -6.90 14.01 5.54
CA PHE A 26 -7.50 14.23 6.86
C PHE A 26 -6.70 13.46 7.91
N ILE A 27 -6.78 13.91 9.16
CA ILE A 27 -6.20 13.20 10.29
C ILE A 27 -7.04 11.94 10.55
N TYR A 28 -6.40 10.78 10.62
CA TYR A 28 -7.05 9.52 10.97
C TYR A 28 -7.08 9.34 12.49
N LEU A 29 -8.25 9.07 13.07
CA LEU A 29 -8.42 8.80 14.50
C LEU A 29 -9.03 7.41 14.73
N ASP A 30 -8.19 6.45 15.14
CA ASP A 30 -8.61 5.13 15.61
C ASP A 30 -8.96 5.19 17.10
N THR A 31 -10.23 5.41 17.43
CA THR A 31 -10.66 5.46 18.84
C THR A 31 -10.56 4.10 19.53
N GLY A 32 -10.65 3.01 18.77
CA GLY A 32 -10.51 1.65 19.28
C GLY A 32 -9.11 1.41 19.83
N ALA A 33 -8.08 1.95 19.18
CA ALA A 33 -6.70 1.91 19.67
C ALA A 33 -6.52 2.64 21.01
N MET A 34 -7.30 3.68 21.28
CA MET A 34 -7.25 4.40 22.57
C MET A 34 -7.75 3.52 23.72
N TYR A 35 -8.94 2.91 23.56
CA TYR A 35 -9.47 2.00 24.58
C TYR A 35 -8.56 0.78 24.78
N ARG A 36 -7.99 0.24 23.70
CA ARG A 36 -7.00 -0.85 23.79
C ARG A 36 -5.72 -0.43 24.50
N SER A 37 -5.28 0.82 24.36
CA SER A 37 -4.12 1.35 25.08
C SER A 37 -4.37 1.41 26.58
N VAL A 38 -5.56 1.87 27.00
CA VAL A 38 -5.97 1.83 28.42
C VAL A 38 -6.05 0.38 28.91
N THR A 39 -6.65 -0.53 28.13
CA THR A 39 -6.70 -1.96 28.48
C THR A 39 -5.31 -2.57 28.64
N LEU A 40 -4.39 -2.29 27.71
CA LEU A 40 -3.01 -2.74 27.80
C LEU A 40 -2.34 -2.19 29.08
N ALA A 41 -2.54 -0.91 29.38
CA ALA A 41 -2.01 -0.29 30.60
C ALA A 41 -2.52 -1.01 31.86
N CYS A 42 -3.82 -1.32 31.94
CA CYS A 42 -4.38 -2.07 33.06
C CYS A 42 -3.74 -3.46 33.20
N LEU A 43 -3.62 -4.19 32.08
CA LEU A 43 -3.04 -5.54 32.08
C LEU A 43 -1.56 -5.54 32.46
N ASP A 44 -0.78 -4.60 31.92
CA ASP A 44 0.66 -4.49 32.21
C ASP A 44 0.92 -4.07 33.67
N ASN A 45 -0.01 -3.33 34.29
CA ASN A 45 0.04 -2.96 35.72
C ASN A 45 -0.69 -3.97 36.63
N GLN A 46 -1.16 -5.10 36.10
CA GLN A 46 -1.90 -6.14 36.85
C GLN A 46 -3.13 -5.59 37.60
N VAL A 47 -3.76 -4.55 37.04
CA VAL A 47 -5.02 -4.00 37.57
C VAL A 47 -6.16 -4.95 37.24
N ASP A 48 -6.97 -5.28 38.24
CA ASP A 48 -8.21 -6.00 38.02
C ASP A 48 -9.16 -5.14 37.17
N ILE A 49 -9.48 -5.61 35.96
CA ILE A 49 -10.35 -4.91 35.03
C ILE A 49 -11.82 -4.83 35.52
N ALA A 50 -12.17 -5.58 36.57
CA ALA A 50 -13.45 -5.44 37.28
C ALA A 50 -13.48 -4.26 38.27
N ASP A 51 -12.31 -3.75 38.68
CA ASP A 51 -12.21 -2.57 39.55
C ASP A 51 -12.33 -1.29 38.70
N ALA A 52 -13.55 -0.77 38.62
CA ALA A 52 -13.85 0.40 37.81
C ALA A 52 -13.07 1.66 38.24
N GLU A 53 -12.78 1.83 39.54
CA GLU A 53 -12.03 2.99 40.05
C GLU A 53 -10.56 2.89 39.67
N ALA A 54 -9.95 1.72 39.86
CA ALA A 54 -8.55 1.51 39.47
C ALA A 54 -8.35 1.65 37.95
N VAL A 55 -9.27 1.13 37.15
CA VAL A 55 -9.23 1.27 35.68
C VAL A 55 -9.42 2.74 35.27
N ALA A 56 -10.34 3.47 35.91
CA ALA A 56 -10.53 4.90 35.67
C ALA A 56 -9.27 5.72 36.01
N HIS A 57 -8.58 5.37 37.10
CA HIS A 57 -7.32 6.01 37.46
C HIS A 57 -6.25 5.82 36.37
N ILE A 58 -6.07 4.60 35.86
CA ILE A 58 -5.16 4.32 34.74
C ILE A 58 -5.56 5.12 33.49
N ALA A 59 -6.85 5.19 33.17
CA ALA A 59 -7.33 5.93 32.01
C ALA A 59 -7.02 7.44 32.12
N SER A 60 -7.20 8.04 33.30
CA SER A 60 -6.99 9.47 33.55
C SER A 60 -5.51 9.89 33.54
N THR A 61 -4.61 8.96 33.87
CA THR A 61 -3.16 9.21 33.96
C THR A 61 -2.40 8.80 32.70
N SER A 62 -3.03 8.05 31.79
CA SER A 62 -2.44 7.60 30.55
C SER A 62 -2.34 8.73 29.53
N THR A 63 -1.14 8.94 28.98
CA THR A 63 -0.93 9.82 27.82
C THR A 63 -0.95 8.98 26.55
N ILE A 64 -1.97 9.18 25.71
CA ILE A 64 -2.10 8.49 24.42
C ILE A 64 -1.89 9.49 23.30
N SER A 65 -0.97 9.19 22.39
CA SER A 65 -0.71 10.01 21.20
C SER A 65 -0.57 9.16 19.96
N PHE A 66 -0.97 9.73 18.84
CA PHE A 66 -0.83 9.12 17.52
C PHE A 66 0.27 9.82 16.75
N ALA A 67 1.13 9.06 16.10
CA ALA A 67 2.01 9.57 15.07
C ALA A 67 1.75 8.80 13.78
N SER A 68 1.99 9.42 12.65
CA SER A 68 2.00 8.72 11.36
C SER A 68 3.39 8.83 10.78
N ASP A 69 3.94 7.72 10.31
CA ASP A 69 5.16 7.75 9.51
C ASP A 69 4.87 8.22 8.07
N ASN A 70 5.93 8.37 7.27
CA ASN A 70 5.83 8.83 5.88
C ASN A 70 5.00 7.88 4.99
N ASP A 71 4.80 6.63 5.42
CA ASP A 71 3.98 5.60 4.75
C ASP A 71 2.53 5.58 5.25
N GLN A 72 2.18 6.54 6.11
CA GLN A 72 0.87 6.74 6.74
C GLN A 72 0.40 5.56 7.59
N THR A 73 1.33 4.75 8.08
CA THR A 73 1.07 3.80 9.17
C THR A 73 0.94 4.62 10.44
N GLN A 74 -0.22 4.52 11.08
CA GLN A 74 -0.45 5.16 12.37
C GLN A 74 0.21 4.31 13.47
N HIS A 75 1.15 4.92 14.16
CA HIS A 75 1.76 4.44 15.39
C HIS A 75 1.01 5.00 16.59
N VAL A 76 0.84 4.16 17.61
CA VAL A 76 0.14 4.49 18.84
C VAL A 76 1.14 4.45 19.98
N TYR A 77 1.28 5.58 20.67
CA TYR A 77 2.16 5.70 21.83
C TYR A 77 1.34 5.82 23.10
N LEU A 78 1.69 5.01 24.09
CA LEU A 78 1.16 5.05 25.45
C LEU A 78 2.28 5.43 26.40
N ASN A 79 2.14 6.55 27.10
CA ASN A 79 3.15 7.10 28.01
C ASN A 79 4.54 7.22 27.32
N GLY A 80 4.54 7.62 26.05
CA GLY A 80 5.74 7.77 25.23
C GLY A 80 6.34 6.47 24.67
N LYS A 81 5.79 5.30 25.01
CA LYS A 81 6.21 4.00 24.47
C LYS A 81 5.33 3.60 23.29
N ASP A 82 5.95 3.14 22.20
CA ASP A 82 5.23 2.56 21.06
C ASP A 82 4.56 1.25 21.49
N VAL A 83 3.23 1.22 21.38
CA VAL A 83 2.38 0.07 21.73
C VAL A 83 1.58 -0.43 20.54
N THR A 84 1.91 0.01 19.31
CA THR A 84 1.13 -0.24 18.09
C THR A 84 0.79 -1.71 17.87
N GLN A 85 1.75 -2.62 18.14
CA GLN A 85 1.53 -4.06 18.05
C GLN A 85 0.89 -4.64 19.31
N ALA A 86 1.35 -4.22 20.50
CA ALA A 86 0.89 -4.75 21.78
C ALA A 86 -0.62 -4.57 22.00
N ILE A 87 -1.20 -3.44 21.55
CA ILE A 87 -2.65 -3.19 21.66
C ILE A 87 -3.50 -4.13 20.78
N ARG A 88 -2.88 -4.88 19.87
CA ARG A 88 -3.56 -5.84 18.97
C ARG A 88 -3.43 -7.29 19.43
N GLU A 89 -2.70 -7.55 20.52
CA GLU A 89 -2.58 -8.88 21.11
C GLU A 89 -3.95 -9.42 21.58
N GLU A 90 -4.07 -10.75 21.60
CA GLU A 90 -5.30 -11.45 21.99
C GLU A 90 -5.73 -11.10 23.42
N ARG A 91 -4.79 -10.99 24.37
CA ARG A 91 -5.09 -10.60 25.76
C ARG A 91 -5.79 -9.24 25.86
N VAL A 92 -5.43 -8.30 24.98
CA VAL A 92 -6.04 -6.96 24.92
C VAL A 92 -7.39 -7.04 24.21
N ASP A 93 -7.46 -7.77 23.08
CA ASP A 93 -8.69 -7.94 22.31
C ASP A 93 -9.82 -8.59 23.13
N SER A 94 -9.49 -9.50 24.03
CA SER A 94 -10.44 -10.20 24.91
C SER A 94 -10.94 -9.33 26.08
N ALA A 95 -10.14 -8.39 26.56
CA ALA A 95 -10.46 -7.56 27.73
C ALA A 95 -11.08 -6.19 27.40
N VAL A 96 -10.83 -5.64 26.20
CA VAL A 96 -11.18 -4.25 25.87
C VAL A 96 -12.66 -3.91 25.98
N SER A 97 -13.56 -4.87 25.70
CA SER A 97 -15.01 -4.64 25.83
C SER A 97 -15.41 -4.33 27.29
N LEU A 98 -14.79 -5.00 28.28
CA LEU A 98 -15.07 -4.76 29.70
C LEU A 98 -14.56 -3.37 30.11
N VAL A 99 -13.32 -3.04 29.76
CA VAL A 99 -12.72 -1.73 30.06
C VAL A 99 -13.49 -0.59 29.41
N SER A 100 -13.90 -0.75 28.14
CA SER A 100 -14.62 0.30 27.41
C SER A 100 -16.09 0.48 27.83
N ALA A 101 -16.63 -0.43 28.63
CA ALA A 101 -17.97 -0.32 29.22
C ALA A 101 -18.00 0.57 30.48
N ILE A 102 -16.84 0.85 31.08
CA ILE A 102 -16.74 1.69 32.29
C ILE A 102 -16.97 3.17 31.93
N PRO A 103 -17.97 3.85 32.52
CA PRO A 103 -18.32 5.23 32.16
C PRO A 103 -17.15 6.21 32.27
N ALA A 104 -16.42 6.18 33.39
CA ALA A 104 -15.29 7.09 33.63
C ALA A 104 -14.16 6.94 32.61
N VAL A 105 -13.93 5.72 32.08
CA VAL A 105 -12.98 5.49 30.98
C VAL A 105 -13.49 6.15 29.70
N ARG A 106 -14.79 6.06 29.41
CA ARG A 106 -15.38 6.69 28.23
C ARG A 106 -15.30 8.21 28.31
N ASP A 107 -15.52 8.79 29.49
CA ASP A 107 -15.40 10.24 29.70
C ASP A 107 -13.97 10.72 29.39
N CYS A 108 -12.96 10.07 29.99
CA CYS A 108 -11.55 10.39 29.76
C CYS A 108 -11.17 10.27 28.27
N MET A 109 -11.58 9.17 27.61
CA MET A 109 -11.28 8.97 26.19
C MET A 109 -12.04 9.94 25.29
N GLY A 110 -13.29 10.26 25.63
CA GLY A 110 -14.12 11.21 24.88
C GLY A 110 -13.53 12.62 24.88
N ASP A 111 -13.01 13.08 26.02
CA ASP A 111 -12.31 14.38 26.11
C ASP A 111 -11.07 14.41 25.22
N LEU A 112 -10.25 13.34 25.26
CA LEU A 112 -9.07 13.24 24.42
C LEU A 112 -9.42 13.18 22.92
N GLN A 113 -10.47 12.42 22.56
CA GLN A 113 -10.96 12.34 21.18
C GLN A 113 -11.42 13.70 20.66
N ARG A 114 -12.23 14.44 21.45
CA ARG A 114 -12.70 15.78 21.09
C ARG A 114 -11.54 16.74 20.87
N LYS A 115 -10.56 16.74 21.78
CA LYS A 115 -9.34 17.56 21.66
C LYS A 115 -8.54 17.24 20.39
N LEU A 116 -8.44 15.96 20.00
CA LEU A 116 -7.81 15.57 18.73
C LEU A 116 -8.63 16.02 17.52
N GLY A 117 -9.95 16.08 17.63
CA GLY A 117 -10.84 16.56 16.58
C GLY A 117 -10.76 18.05 16.29
N GLU A 118 -10.23 18.86 17.21
CA GLU A 118 -10.02 20.30 17.02
C GLU A 118 -8.84 20.62 16.09
N GLN A 119 -7.97 19.65 15.80
CA GLN A 119 -6.71 19.86 15.06
C GLN A 119 -6.87 19.94 13.54
N GLY A 120 -8.10 19.97 13.02
CA GLY A 120 -8.39 20.17 11.60
C GLY A 120 -9.46 19.22 11.07
N SER A 121 -9.31 18.81 9.81
CA SER A 121 -10.23 17.84 9.23
C SER A 121 -9.83 16.42 9.64
N ILE A 122 -10.77 15.68 10.22
CA ILE A 122 -10.51 14.34 10.78
C ILE A 122 -11.49 13.30 10.21
N VAL A 123 -11.01 12.05 10.12
CA VAL A 123 -11.85 10.85 9.95
C VAL A 123 -11.69 10.02 11.22
N ALA A 124 -12.73 9.98 12.05
CA ALA A 124 -12.75 9.23 13.28
C ALA A 124 -13.58 7.94 13.11
N GLU A 125 -12.99 6.80 13.48
CA GLU A 125 -13.72 5.54 13.52
C GLU A 125 -13.98 5.05 14.94
N GLY A 126 -15.12 4.40 15.15
CA GLY A 126 -15.50 3.88 16.45
C GLY A 126 -16.86 3.21 16.47
N ARG A 127 -17.57 3.36 17.60
CA ARG A 127 -18.89 2.77 17.84
C ARG A 127 -19.96 3.80 18.18
N ASP A 128 -19.55 4.95 18.71
CA ASP A 128 -20.37 6.04 19.23
C ASP A 128 -19.81 7.42 18.84
N ILE A 129 -19.07 7.50 17.74
CA ILE A 129 -18.43 8.72 17.24
C ILE A 129 -19.49 9.74 16.85
N GLY A 130 -20.44 9.37 16.00
CA GLY A 130 -21.50 10.25 15.49
C GLY A 130 -22.66 10.49 16.45
N THR A 131 -22.76 9.69 17.52
CA THR A 131 -23.83 9.79 18.54
C THR A 131 -23.37 10.53 19.80
N VAL A 132 -22.14 10.32 20.25
CA VAL A 132 -21.65 10.81 21.56
C VAL A 132 -20.42 11.70 21.44
N VAL A 133 -19.40 11.28 20.70
CA VAL A 133 -18.11 11.99 20.67
C VAL A 133 -18.19 13.29 19.84
N PHE A 134 -18.71 13.16 18.62
CA PHE A 134 -18.93 14.23 17.65
C PHE A 134 -20.39 14.21 17.14
N PRO A 135 -21.37 14.53 18.00
CA PRO A 135 -22.78 14.58 17.62
C PRO A 135 -23.08 15.64 16.55
N HIS A 136 -22.14 16.56 16.30
CA HIS A 136 -22.23 17.58 15.26
C HIS A 136 -21.28 17.34 14.08
N ALA A 137 -20.74 16.12 13.92
CA ALA A 137 -19.92 15.77 12.76
C ALA A 137 -20.68 16.03 11.44
N GLU A 138 -20.04 16.68 10.47
CA GLU A 138 -20.68 17.07 9.22
C GLU A 138 -21.06 15.86 8.35
N VAL A 139 -20.30 14.76 8.46
CA VAL A 139 -20.60 13.48 7.81
C VAL A 139 -20.61 12.38 8.87
N LYS A 140 -21.71 11.63 8.94
CA LYS A 140 -21.85 10.47 9.81
C LYS A 140 -22.23 9.25 8.99
N VAL A 141 -21.51 8.16 9.19
CA VAL A 141 -21.70 6.90 8.48
C VAL A 141 -21.80 5.79 9.50
N PHE A 142 -22.79 4.91 9.35
CA PHE A 142 -22.89 3.67 10.09
C PHE A 142 -22.60 2.50 9.15
N LEU A 143 -21.41 1.93 9.25
CA LEU A 143 -20.91 0.85 8.39
C LEU A 143 -21.20 -0.51 8.99
N THR A 144 -22.08 -1.26 8.35
CA THR A 144 -22.57 -2.59 8.75
C THR A 144 -22.05 -3.68 7.81
N ALA A 145 -22.06 -4.93 8.28
CA ALA A 145 -21.96 -6.14 7.48
C ALA A 145 -22.60 -7.30 8.26
N ASN A 146 -23.10 -8.34 7.58
CA ASN A 146 -23.60 -9.54 8.25
C ASN A 146 -22.54 -10.19 9.15
N ALA A 147 -22.96 -10.89 10.20
CA ALA A 147 -22.04 -11.41 11.23
C ALA A 147 -21.12 -12.50 10.65
N GLU A 148 -21.65 -13.30 9.74
CA GLU A 148 -20.96 -14.38 9.05
C GLU A 148 -19.82 -13.85 8.17
N ALA A 149 -20.04 -12.83 7.33
CA ALA A 149 -18.92 -12.29 6.52
C ALA A 149 -17.88 -11.59 7.41
N ARG A 150 -18.28 -11.01 8.54
CA ARG A 150 -17.32 -10.43 9.51
C ARG A 150 -16.49 -11.51 10.18
N ALA A 151 -17.10 -12.63 10.56
CA ALA A 151 -16.43 -13.80 11.11
C ALA A 151 -15.45 -14.40 10.10
N HIS A 152 -15.89 -14.62 8.87
CA HIS A 152 -15.06 -15.11 7.78
C HIS A 152 -13.84 -14.22 7.52
N ARG A 153 -14.04 -12.89 7.39
CA ARG A 153 -12.94 -11.92 7.20
C ARG A 153 -11.92 -11.98 8.35
N ARG A 154 -12.39 -12.11 9.59
CA ARG A 154 -11.54 -12.20 10.79
C ARG A 154 -10.74 -13.51 10.81
N ALA A 155 -11.36 -14.61 10.39
CA ALA A 155 -10.72 -15.91 10.31
C ALA A 155 -9.62 -15.93 9.23
N VAL A 156 -9.90 -15.36 8.04
CA VAL A 156 -8.89 -15.16 6.98
C VAL A 156 -7.72 -14.30 7.45
N GLN A 157 -7.96 -13.26 8.26
CA GLN A 157 -6.89 -12.43 8.84
C GLN A 157 -6.00 -13.20 9.84
N ARG A 158 -6.59 -14.08 10.67
CA ARG A 158 -5.85 -14.86 11.67
C ARG A 158 -4.91 -15.88 11.01
N ASP A 159 -5.29 -16.44 9.87
CA ASP A 159 -4.46 -17.35 9.06
C ASP A 159 -3.42 -16.63 8.17
N GLY A 160 -3.16 -15.34 8.41
CA GLY A 160 -2.22 -14.55 7.60
C GLY A 160 -2.67 -14.32 6.15
N GLY A 161 -3.97 -14.54 5.85
CA GLY A 161 -4.58 -14.26 4.56
C GLY A 161 -5.02 -12.79 4.39
N ASN A 162 -5.27 -12.38 3.15
CA ASN A 162 -5.83 -11.07 2.87
C ASN A 162 -7.36 -11.12 3.01
N ALA A 163 -7.91 -10.41 4.01
CA ALA A 163 -9.36 -10.32 4.27
C ALA A 163 -10.18 -9.76 3.10
N ALA A 164 -9.52 -9.15 2.09
CA ALA A 164 -10.15 -8.66 0.87
C ALA A 164 -10.36 -9.76 -0.19
N GLN A 165 -9.77 -10.95 -0.01
CA GLN A 165 -9.93 -12.13 -0.88
C GLN A 165 -10.47 -13.28 -0.02
N ALA A 166 -11.79 -13.33 0.13
CA ALA A 166 -12.53 -14.32 0.91
C ALA A 166 -12.61 -15.70 0.20
N ASP A 167 -11.50 -16.17 -0.39
CA ASP A 167 -11.44 -17.42 -1.16
C ASP A 167 -10.52 -18.48 -0.52
N LYS A 168 -9.92 -18.20 0.65
CA LYS A 168 -9.20 -19.23 1.40
C LYS A 168 -10.19 -20.09 2.18
N ALA A 169 -10.11 -21.41 2.01
CA ALA A 169 -10.83 -22.35 2.86
C ALA A 169 -10.32 -22.23 4.30
N VAL A 170 -11.15 -21.72 5.20
CA VAL A 170 -10.85 -21.63 6.63
C VAL A 170 -11.49 -22.83 7.36
N ASN A 171 -10.91 -23.23 8.49
CA ASN A 171 -11.49 -24.29 9.33
C ASN A 171 -12.90 -23.86 9.80
N SER A 172 -13.92 -24.63 9.42
CA SER A 172 -15.33 -24.33 9.69
C SER A 172 -15.67 -24.27 11.18
N GLU A 173 -14.91 -24.93 12.04
CA GLU A 173 -15.14 -24.89 13.49
C GLU A 173 -14.54 -23.64 14.15
N GLU A 174 -13.40 -23.16 13.63
CA GLU A 174 -12.79 -21.90 14.07
C GLU A 174 -13.66 -20.70 13.65
N GLU A 175 -14.21 -20.74 12.45
CA GLU A 175 -15.11 -19.68 11.95
C GLU A 175 -16.39 -19.55 12.80
N LYS A 176 -16.96 -20.67 13.26
CA LYS A 176 -18.09 -20.67 14.20
C LYS A 176 -17.74 -20.07 15.56
N GLN A 177 -16.56 -20.38 16.09
CA GLN A 177 -16.10 -19.81 17.37
C GLN A 177 -15.92 -18.29 17.25
N ILE A 178 -15.33 -17.84 16.14
CA ILE A 178 -15.17 -16.41 15.83
C ILE A 178 -16.53 -15.73 15.67
N LEU A 179 -17.49 -16.37 15.00
CA LEU A 179 -18.86 -15.86 14.86
C LEU A 179 -19.51 -15.66 16.23
N ALA A 180 -19.50 -16.68 17.09
CA ALA A 180 -20.06 -16.60 18.43
C ALA A 180 -19.42 -15.47 19.26
N ASP A 181 -18.10 -15.28 19.14
CA ASP A 181 -17.40 -14.18 19.81
C ASP A 181 -17.79 -12.81 19.27
N ILE A 182 -17.95 -12.67 17.95
CA ILE A 182 -18.40 -11.43 17.31
C ILE A 182 -19.82 -11.08 17.76
N GLU A 183 -20.75 -12.03 17.73
CA GLU A 183 -22.14 -11.82 18.14
C GLU A 183 -22.24 -11.45 19.62
N ARG A 184 -21.49 -12.15 20.49
CA ARG A 184 -21.41 -11.83 21.91
C ARG A 184 -20.90 -10.40 22.14
N ARG A 185 -19.86 -9.98 21.42
CA ARG A 185 -19.32 -8.61 21.51
C ARG A 185 -20.32 -7.58 21.02
N ASP A 186 -20.93 -7.79 19.86
CA ASP A 186 -21.92 -6.86 19.32
C ASP A 186 -23.14 -6.72 20.24
N LYS A 187 -23.56 -7.82 20.89
CA LYS A 187 -24.60 -7.77 21.92
C LYS A 187 -24.16 -6.91 23.11
N MET A 188 -22.98 -7.16 23.69
CA MET A 188 -22.46 -6.33 24.80
C MET A 188 -22.36 -4.85 24.41
N ASP A 189 -21.86 -4.54 23.21
CA ASP A 189 -21.67 -3.17 22.74
C ASP A 189 -23.00 -2.45 22.45
N SER A 190 -24.04 -3.18 22.02
CA SER A 190 -25.37 -2.61 21.73
C SER A 190 -26.26 -2.50 22.97
N THR A 191 -26.10 -3.36 23.97
CA THR A 191 -26.93 -3.36 25.19
C THR A 191 -26.31 -2.59 26.37
N ARG A 192 -25.14 -1.99 26.20
CA ARG A 192 -24.50 -1.22 27.28
C ARG A 192 -25.32 0.04 27.62
N SER A 193 -25.33 0.40 28.90
CA SER A 193 -26.09 1.56 29.39
C SER A 193 -25.49 2.90 28.93
N VAL A 194 -24.18 2.96 28.67
CA VAL A 194 -23.47 4.17 28.24
C VAL A 194 -22.99 4.04 26.81
N ALA A 195 -23.44 4.97 25.97
CA ALA A 195 -23.04 5.11 24.56
C ALA A 195 -23.21 3.82 23.71
N PRO A 196 -24.39 3.17 23.70
CA PRO A 196 -24.58 1.91 22.99
C PRO A 196 -24.26 2.01 21.49
N LEU A 197 -23.78 0.91 20.89
CA LEU A 197 -23.56 0.78 19.46
C LEU A 197 -24.89 0.96 18.71
N THR A 198 -25.12 2.18 18.25
CA THR A 198 -26.35 2.60 17.58
C THR A 198 -26.01 3.62 16.51
N ALA A 199 -26.72 3.58 15.39
CA ALA A 199 -26.57 4.59 14.35
C ALA A 199 -27.15 5.93 14.84
N ALA A 200 -26.44 7.03 14.62
CA ALA A 200 -27.02 8.36 14.82
C ALA A 200 -28.21 8.56 13.88
N ALA A 201 -29.21 9.35 14.30
CA ALA A 201 -30.45 9.55 13.54
C ALA A 201 -30.21 10.12 12.12
N ASP A 202 -29.14 10.89 11.95
CA ASP A 202 -28.69 11.51 10.72
C ASP A 202 -27.53 10.75 10.03
N ALA A 203 -27.16 9.56 10.52
CA ALA A 203 -26.10 8.76 9.92
C ALA A 203 -26.59 8.04 8.66
N VAL A 204 -25.75 8.05 7.61
CA VAL A 204 -25.97 7.24 6.42
C VAL A 204 -25.56 5.80 6.71
N GLN A 205 -26.50 4.86 6.60
CA GLN A 205 -26.20 3.44 6.74
C GLN A 205 -25.59 2.89 5.44
N ILE A 206 -24.47 2.19 5.57
CA ILE A 206 -23.80 1.50 4.46
C ILE A 206 -23.59 0.04 4.85
N ASP A 207 -24.23 -0.87 4.10
CA ASP A 207 -23.94 -2.30 4.19
C ASP A 207 -22.74 -2.64 3.28
N SER A 208 -21.67 -3.13 3.90
CA SER A 208 -20.41 -3.51 3.24
C SER A 208 -20.28 -5.00 2.97
N SER A 209 -21.35 -5.80 3.17
CA SER A 209 -21.30 -7.26 3.02
C SER A 209 -20.79 -7.67 1.63
N ASN A 210 -21.29 -7.00 0.58
CA ASN A 210 -20.97 -7.29 -0.82
C ASN A 210 -20.25 -6.13 -1.54
N LEU A 211 -19.67 -5.20 -0.78
CA LEU A 211 -18.95 -4.05 -1.35
C LEU A 211 -17.46 -4.17 -1.10
N THR A 212 -16.69 -3.80 -2.11
CA THR A 212 -15.24 -3.60 -1.97
C THR A 212 -14.94 -2.36 -1.13
N VAL A 213 -13.73 -2.31 -0.55
CA VAL A 213 -13.26 -1.13 0.20
C VAL A 213 -13.37 0.14 -0.65
N ASP A 214 -13.03 0.07 -1.93
CA ASP A 214 -13.08 1.22 -2.84
C ASP A 214 -14.50 1.72 -3.09
N GLU A 215 -15.47 0.82 -3.24
CA GLU A 215 -16.88 1.19 -3.40
C GLU A 215 -17.45 1.85 -2.14
N VAL A 216 -17.11 1.33 -0.96
CA VAL A 216 -17.47 1.95 0.32
C VAL A 216 -16.82 3.33 0.44
N CYS A 217 -15.52 3.44 0.15
CA CYS A 217 -14.81 4.73 0.19
C CYS A 217 -15.45 5.75 -0.77
N ALA A 218 -15.77 5.35 -2.00
CA ALA A 218 -16.40 6.23 -2.98
C ALA A 218 -17.77 6.77 -2.51
N LYS A 219 -18.58 5.92 -1.85
CA LYS A 219 -19.86 6.34 -1.26
C LYS A 219 -19.66 7.39 -0.17
N ILE A 220 -18.71 7.19 0.73
CA ILE A 220 -18.45 8.13 1.84
C ILE A 220 -17.82 9.43 1.31
N GLU A 221 -16.92 9.34 0.33
CA GLU A 221 -16.32 10.48 -0.36
C GLU A 221 -17.37 11.35 -1.04
N ALA A 222 -18.41 10.77 -1.64
CA ALA A 222 -19.52 11.52 -2.21
C ALA A 222 -20.31 12.31 -1.14
N LEU A 223 -20.48 11.76 0.07
CA LEU A 223 -21.10 12.48 1.20
C LEU A 223 -20.24 13.67 1.64
N ILE A 224 -18.92 13.48 1.72
CA ILE A 224 -17.94 14.53 2.03
C ILE A 224 -18.01 15.66 1.00
N ASP A 225 -18.05 15.33 -0.28
CA ASP A 225 -18.11 16.32 -1.37
C ASP A 225 -19.43 17.10 -1.37
N ALA A 226 -20.55 16.41 -1.12
CA ALA A 226 -21.86 17.04 -0.99
C ALA A 226 -21.88 18.06 0.15
N LYS A 227 -21.35 17.70 1.33
CA LYS A 227 -21.27 18.61 2.49
C LYS A 227 -20.31 19.77 2.27
N SER A 228 -19.16 19.53 1.65
CA SER A 228 -18.20 20.58 1.29
C SER A 228 -18.82 21.61 0.34
N SER A 229 -19.66 21.16 -0.60
CA SER A 229 -20.36 22.03 -1.55
C SER A 229 -21.46 22.87 -0.89
N GLN A 230 -22.21 22.30 0.07
CA GLN A 230 -23.23 23.02 0.85
C GLN A 230 -22.63 24.14 1.72
N ASN A 231 -21.52 23.85 2.42
CA ASN A 231 -20.82 24.85 3.23
C ASN A 231 -20.23 26.00 2.37
N SER A 232 -19.90 25.73 1.11
CA SER A 232 -19.41 26.74 0.16
C SER A 232 -20.52 27.69 -0.32
N SER A 233 -21.79 27.23 -0.32
CA SER A 233 -22.95 28.03 -0.71
C SER A 233 -23.58 28.83 0.44
N GLU A 234 -23.46 28.37 1.68
CA GLU A 234 -24.04 29.04 2.86
C GLU A 234 -23.17 30.19 3.40
N GLY A 235 -21.87 30.23 3.07
CA GLY A 235 -20.95 31.30 3.48
C GLY A 235 -21.11 32.66 2.76
N LYS A 236 -22.15 32.86 1.94
CA LYS A 236 -22.41 34.14 1.25
C LYS A 236 -23.69 34.81 1.75
N THR A 237 -23.58 35.60 2.80
CA THR A 237 -24.59 36.61 3.18
C THR A 237 -24.09 38.00 2.73
N PRO A 238 -24.96 38.86 2.16
CA PRO A 238 -24.51 40.05 1.42
C PRO A 238 -24.24 41.23 2.35
N GLN A 239 -23.00 41.77 2.31
CA GLN A 239 -22.69 43.07 2.90
C GLN A 239 -22.86 44.17 1.85
N LYS A 240 -23.45 45.28 2.33
CA LYS A 240 -23.98 46.42 1.59
C LYS A 240 -23.00 47.04 0.59
N ALA A 241 -23.61 47.54 -0.49
CA ALA A 241 -23.02 48.29 -1.57
C ALA A 241 -22.35 49.59 -1.11
N GLU A 242 -21.12 49.81 -1.58
CA GLU A 242 -20.61 51.14 -1.92
C GLU A 242 -20.06 51.12 -3.34
N THR A 243 -20.42 52.16 -4.07
CA THR A 243 -20.34 52.28 -5.52
C THR A 243 -19.10 53.09 -5.90
N SER A 244 -18.21 52.56 -6.74
CA SER A 244 -17.49 53.38 -7.72
C SER A 244 -16.94 52.56 -8.89
N GLN A 245 -17.70 52.59 -9.98
CA GLN A 245 -17.33 52.88 -11.37
C GLN A 245 -16.08 52.27 -12.05
N GLN A 246 -16.32 51.93 -13.33
CA GLN A 246 -15.41 51.64 -14.45
C GLN A 246 -14.79 50.23 -14.44
N THR A 247 -15.06 49.33 -15.40
CA THR A 247 -15.13 49.52 -16.86
C THR A 247 -15.95 48.40 -17.55
N THR A 248 -16.41 48.72 -18.75
CA THR A 248 -17.26 47.96 -19.67
C THR A 248 -16.72 46.61 -20.18
N LYS A 249 -17.67 45.68 -20.38
CA LYS A 249 -17.63 44.30 -20.91
C LYS A 249 -16.94 44.08 -22.27
N GLN A 250 -16.29 42.90 -22.44
CA GLN A 250 -16.60 41.84 -23.44
C GLN A 250 -15.55 40.67 -23.40
N PRO A 251 -15.80 39.48 -23.98
CA PRO A 251 -16.63 38.39 -23.47
C PRO A 251 -15.81 37.13 -23.09
N ALA A 252 -16.51 36.15 -22.50
CA ALA A 252 -16.00 34.91 -21.94
C ALA A 252 -15.12 34.07 -22.90
N LYS A 253 -13.93 33.68 -22.41
CA LYS A 253 -13.20 32.50 -22.85
C LYS A 253 -13.20 31.47 -21.72
N ALA A 254 -13.59 30.24 -22.07
CA ALA A 254 -13.69 29.10 -21.18
C ALA A 254 -12.42 28.90 -20.33
N THR A 255 -12.59 28.84 -19.01
CA THR A 255 -11.54 28.46 -18.07
C THR A 255 -11.43 26.93 -18.05
N PRO A 256 -10.22 26.36 -18.20
CA PRO A 256 -10.06 24.92 -18.40
C PRO A 256 -10.22 24.14 -17.10
N LYS A 257 -10.73 22.92 -17.21
CA LYS A 257 -10.73 21.88 -16.17
C LYS A 257 -9.35 21.86 -15.48
N LYS A 258 -9.33 21.98 -14.14
CA LYS A 258 -8.11 21.85 -13.33
C LYS A 258 -7.45 20.50 -13.64
N LYS A 259 -6.32 20.54 -14.37
CA LYS A 259 -5.38 19.43 -14.47
C LYS A 259 -4.85 19.14 -13.06
N VAL A 260 -4.88 17.88 -12.67
CA VAL A 260 -4.05 17.35 -11.58
C VAL A 260 -2.61 17.77 -11.88
N LYS A 261 -1.95 18.47 -10.95
CA LYS A 261 -0.53 18.81 -11.07
C LYS A 261 0.27 17.51 -11.12
N THR A 262 0.67 17.08 -12.31
CA THR A 262 1.91 16.31 -12.46
C THR A 262 3.03 17.23 -11.99
N THR A 263 3.84 16.81 -11.01
CA THR A 263 5.07 17.52 -10.60
C THR A 263 6.10 17.36 -11.71
N SER A 264 5.90 18.06 -12.84
CA SER A 264 6.81 18.02 -13.99
C SER A 264 7.86 19.11 -13.87
N GLY A 265 8.71 19.01 -12.83
CA GLY A 265 9.84 19.92 -12.60
C GLY A 265 11.03 19.15 -12.02
N PRO A 266 12.27 19.59 -12.26
CA PRO A 266 13.45 18.95 -11.70
C PRO A 266 13.37 18.92 -10.17
N MET A 267 13.75 17.80 -9.56
CA MET A 267 13.76 17.66 -8.11
C MET A 267 14.72 18.68 -7.47
N PRO A 268 14.35 19.27 -6.31
CA PRO A 268 15.21 20.18 -5.58
C PRO A 268 16.51 19.48 -5.15
N TRP A 269 17.60 20.24 -4.95
CA TRP A 269 18.91 19.68 -4.61
C TRP A 269 18.99 19.05 -3.20
N TRP A 270 18.09 19.41 -2.29
CA TRP A 270 18.01 18.89 -0.91
C TRP A 270 16.57 18.53 -0.53
N GLY A 271 16.40 17.76 0.55
CA GLY A 271 15.09 17.43 1.11
C GLY A 271 14.32 16.30 0.41
N ASN A 272 14.91 15.64 -0.58
CA ASN A 272 14.24 14.54 -1.30
C ASN A 272 14.13 13.29 -0.43
N THR A 273 12.92 12.77 -0.32
CA THR A 273 12.57 11.49 0.28
C THR A 273 12.72 10.35 -0.72
N ILE A 274 12.71 9.10 -0.25
CA ILE A 274 12.68 7.89 -1.12
C ILE A 274 11.47 7.95 -2.08
N ALA A 275 10.32 8.41 -1.59
CA ALA A 275 9.10 8.53 -2.39
C ALA A 275 9.26 9.51 -3.57
N ASP A 276 10.06 10.56 -3.41
CA ASP A 276 10.32 11.51 -4.49
C ASP A 276 11.07 10.85 -5.65
N TYR A 277 12.06 10.01 -5.37
CA TYR A 277 12.78 9.25 -6.41
C TYR A 277 11.90 8.19 -7.10
N HIS A 278 10.89 7.66 -6.41
CA HIS A 278 9.90 6.76 -7.02
C HIS A 278 8.93 7.48 -7.95
N ALA A 279 8.57 8.72 -7.63
CA ALA A 279 7.60 9.52 -8.37
C ALA A 279 8.20 10.24 -9.59
N HIS A 280 9.51 10.49 -9.57
CA HIS A 280 10.21 11.23 -10.63
C HIS A 280 11.01 10.30 -11.54
N GLN A 281 11.24 10.73 -12.78
CA GLN A 281 12.11 10.03 -13.73
C GLN A 281 13.58 10.28 -13.41
N ILE A 282 14.47 9.36 -13.79
CA ILE A 282 15.91 9.52 -13.56
C ILE A 282 16.47 10.85 -14.12
N PRO A 283 16.03 11.36 -15.28
CA PRO A 283 16.45 12.68 -15.77
C PRO A 283 16.02 13.86 -14.86
N GLU A 284 14.96 13.71 -14.09
CA GLU A 284 14.42 14.72 -13.17
C GLU A 284 15.15 14.71 -11.82
N PHE A 285 16.03 13.74 -11.57
CA PHE A 285 16.82 13.66 -10.34
C PHE A 285 17.80 14.85 -10.25
N PRO A 286 18.19 15.28 -9.03
CA PRO A 286 19.17 16.34 -8.86
C PRO A 286 20.46 16.01 -9.60
N LEU A 287 21.10 17.02 -10.20
CA LEU A 287 22.30 16.84 -11.02
C LEU A 287 23.41 16.08 -10.28
N GLY A 288 23.64 16.41 -9.00
CA GLY A 288 24.60 15.69 -8.16
C GLY A 288 24.26 14.20 -7.97
N ALA A 289 22.98 13.87 -7.76
CA ALA A 289 22.53 12.49 -7.65
C ALA A 289 22.68 11.72 -8.98
N ARG A 290 22.42 12.38 -10.12
CA ARG A 290 22.62 11.80 -11.45
C ARG A 290 24.09 11.51 -11.74
N ILE A 291 24.98 12.45 -11.44
CA ILE A 291 26.43 12.29 -11.61
C ILE A 291 26.95 11.18 -10.69
N PHE A 292 26.59 11.21 -9.40
CA PHE A 292 26.98 10.17 -8.44
C PHE A 292 26.49 8.80 -8.90
N ARG A 293 25.21 8.68 -9.28
CA ARG A 293 24.64 7.44 -9.81
C ARG A 293 25.42 6.96 -11.04
N TRP A 294 25.73 7.84 -11.99
CA TRP A 294 26.49 7.48 -13.18
C TRP A 294 27.88 6.94 -12.82
N ILE A 295 28.64 7.65 -11.99
CA ILE A 295 29.97 7.22 -11.53
C ILE A 295 29.88 5.87 -10.80
N ALA A 296 28.97 5.76 -9.82
CA ALA A 296 28.81 4.55 -9.02
C ALA A 296 28.43 3.34 -9.89
N ILE A 297 27.44 3.49 -10.78
CA ILE A 297 27.03 2.42 -11.68
C ILE A 297 28.16 2.06 -12.65
N SER A 298 28.87 3.04 -13.23
CA SER A 298 29.98 2.77 -14.15
C SER A 298 31.10 1.98 -13.48
N VAL A 299 31.52 2.37 -12.26
CA VAL A 299 32.55 1.65 -11.49
C VAL A 299 32.10 0.22 -11.18
N VAL A 300 30.88 0.08 -10.65
CA VAL A 300 30.34 -1.23 -10.25
C VAL A 300 30.08 -2.11 -11.47
N ALA A 301 29.67 -1.55 -12.61
CA ALA A 301 29.46 -2.29 -13.86
C ALA A 301 30.79 -2.80 -14.47
N ILE A 302 31.86 -2.00 -14.43
CA ILE A 302 33.19 -2.44 -14.87
C ILE A 302 33.68 -3.59 -13.98
N PHE A 303 33.60 -3.41 -12.66
CA PHE A 303 33.98 -4.45 -11.70
C PHE A 303 33.15 -5.72 -11.88
N SER A 304 31.82 -5.59 -12.02
CA SER A 304 30.92 -6.73 -12.21
C SER A 304 31.18 -7.43 -13.54
N LYS A 305 31.54 -6.70 -14.61
CA LYS A 305 31.91 -7.30 -15.89
C LYS A 305 33.21 -8.09 -15.79
N LEU A 306 34.20 -7.60 -15.04
CA LEU A 306 35.47 -8.29 -14.82
C LEU A 306 35.28 -9.57 -13.99
N MET A 307 34.52 -9.46 -12.89
CA MET A 307 34.28 -10.55 -11.95
C MET A 307 33.31 -11.60 -12.49
N TRP A 308 32.17 -11.17 -13.02
CA TRP A 308 31.05 -12.06 -13.36
C TRP A 308 30.85 -12.28 -14.86
N ARG A 309 31.67 -11.63 -15.70
CA ARG A 309 31.78 -11.87 -17.15
C ARG A 309 30.44 -12.08 -17.83
N TRP A 310 29.45 -11.27 -17.46
CA TRP A 310 28.07 -11.47 -17.85
C TRP A 310 27.92 -11.31 -19.37
N THR A 311 27.09 -12.12 -20.02
CA THR A 311 26.81 -12.07 -21.47
C THR A 311 25.31 -12.00 -21.73
N VAL A 312 24.93 -11.28 -22.79
CA VAL A 312 23.53 -11.16 -23.21
C VAL A 312 23.42 -11.62 -24.66
N GLU A 313 22.73 -12.74 -24.85
CA GLU A 313 22.35 -13.27 -26.15
C GLU A 313 21.09 -12.59 -26.67
N ASP A 314 20.99 -12.47 -28.00
CA ASP A 314 19.84 -11.85 -28.67
C ASP A 314 19.53 -10.40 -28.26
N ARG A 315 20.55 -9.64 -27.87
CA ARG A 315 20.42 -8.23 -27.44
C ARG A 315 19.69 -7.33 -28.44
N GLN A 316 19.72 -7.66 -29.73
CA GLN A 316 19.02 -6.92 -30.78
C GLN A 316 17.50 -6.85 -30.54
N LYS A 317 16.93 -7.89 -29.93
CA LYS A 317 15.50 -7.95 -29.59
C LYS A 317 15.12 -6.91 -28.55
N ILE A 318 16.03 -6.58 -27.61
CA ILE A 318 15.81 -5.51 -26.64
C ILE A 318 15.72 -4.15 -27.34
N VAL A 319 16.68 -3.87 -28.22
CA VAL A 319 16.73 -2.60 -28.96
C VAL A 319 15.46 -2.43 -29.80
N GLU A 320 15.03 -3.49 -30.48
CA GLU A 320 13.80 -3.47 -31.27
C GLU A 320 12.54 -3.27 -30.42
N ALA A 321 12.42 -3.99 -29.31
CA ALA A 321 11.27 -3.90 -28.42
C ALA A 321 11.14 -2.52 -27.74
N THR A 322 12.24 -1.79 -27.58
CA THR A 322 12.30 -0.49 -26.88
C THR A 322 12.28 0.74 -27.79
N LYS A 323 12.06 0.59 -29.11
CA LYS A 323 12.07 1.70 -30.07
C LYS A 323 10.98 2.75 -29.81
N GLU A 324 9.78 2.32 -29.46
CA GLU A 324 8.61 3.20 -29.35
C GLU A 324 8.29 3.60 -27.91
N ARG A 325 8.43 2.64 -26.99
CA ARG A 325 8.06 2.76 -25.57
C ARG A 325 8.98 1.90 -24.72
N GLY A 326 8.94 2.12 -23.41
CA GLY A 326 9.54 1.19 -22.45
C GLY A 326 8.86 -0.17 -22.51
N VAL A 327 9.57 -1.22 -22.08
CA VAL A 327 9.04 -2.59 -22.01
C VAL A 327 9.06 -3.11 -20.59
N VAL A 328 8.23 -4.11 -20.30
CA VAL A 328 8.27 -4.84 -19.04
C VAL A 328 9.16 -6.07 -19.21
N LEU A 329 10.38 -5.97 -18.68
CA LEU A 329 11.40 -7.01 -18.67
C LEU A 329 11.04 -8.03 -17.58
N VAL A 330 10.80 -9.28 -17.97
CA VAL A 330 10.38 -10.35 -17.05
C VAL A 330 11.41 -11.46 -17.04
N MET A 331 11.90 -11.83 -15.85
CA MET A 331 12.99 -12.80 -15.68
C MET A 331 12.77 -13.77 -14.52
N ASN A 332 13.42 -14.93 -14.60
CA ASN A 332 13.52 -15.89 -13.50
C ASN A 332 14.45 -15.36 -12.38
N HIS A 333 14.26 -15.81 -11.14
CA HIS A 333 14.99 -15.32 -9.96
C HIS A 333 15.55 -16.47 -9.10
N VAL A 334 16.79 -16.88 -9.37
CA VAL A 334 17.48 -18.02 -8.75
C VAL A 334 18.57 -17.63 -7.74
N SER A 335 19.03 -16.38 -7.76
CA SER A 335 20.06 -15.81 -6.88
C SER A 335 19.66 -14.44 -6.33
N MET A 336 20.08 -14.13 -5.09
CA MET A 336 19.91 -12.78 -4.53
C MET A 336 20.68 -11.71 -5.32
N LEU A 337 21.67 -12.14 -6.12
CA LEU A 337 22.44 -11.26 -6.99
C LEU A 337 21.78 -11.01 -8.34
N ASP A 338 20.74 -11.76 -8.75
CA ASP A 338 20.14 -11.58 -10.09
C ASP A 338 19.68 -10.13 -10.33
N PRO A 339 18.96 -9.46 -9.41
CA PRO A 339 18.52 -8.09 -9.64
C PRO A 339 19.69 -7.14 -9.82
N ILE A 340 20.79 -7.35 -9.10
CA ILE A 340 22.01 -6.54 -9.19
C ILE A 340 22.70 -6.78 -10.53
N VAL A 341 22.93 -8.04 -10.90
CA VAL A 341 23.62 -8.41 -12.14
C VAL A 341 22.80 -7.96 -13.36
N ALA A 342 21.50 -8.25 -13.38
CA ALA A 342 20.59 -7.82 -14.43
C ALA A 342 20.58 -6.30 -14.56
N TYR A 343 20.45 -5.58 -13.43
CA TYR A 343 20.44 -4.13 -13.45
C TYR A 343 21.71 -3.54 -14.07
N LEU A 344 22.88 -3.98 -13.59
CA LEU A 344 24.18 -3.50 -14.08
C LEU A 344 24.40 -3.85 -15.55
N THR A 345 24.02 -5.06 -15.96
CA THR A 345 24.14 -5.54 -17.33
C THR A 345 23.35 -4.66 -18.28
N PHE A 346 22.08 -4.40 -17.98
CA PHE A 346 21.19 -3.65 -18.86
C PHE A 346 21.51 -2.15 -18.88
N VAL A 347 21.88 -1.55 -17.75
CA VAL A 347 22.32 -0.14 -17.74
C VAL A 347 23.64 0.02 -18.51
N ALA A 348 24.58 -0.93 -18.41
CA ALA A 348 25.82 -0.92 -19.20
C ALA A 348 25.57 -1.08 -20.71
N LEU A 349 24.45 -1.69 -21.10
CA LEU A 349 23.98 -1.74 -22.49
C LEU A 349 23.21 -0.46 -22.92
N GLY A 350 23.11 0.54 -22.05
CA GLY A 350 22.45 1.82 -22.34
C GLY A 350 20.94 1.82 -22.09
N LEU A 351 20.37 0.77 -21.47
CA LEU A 351 18.95 0.70 -21.18
C LEU A 351 18.62 1.52 -19.93
N ARG A 352 17.54 2.29 -20.02
CA ARG A 352 16.94 2.98 -18.87
C ARG A 352 15.97 2.01 -18.21
N ILE A 353 16.35 1.49 -17.05
CA ILE A 353 15.57 0.47 -16.35
C ILE A 353 15.23 0.89 -14.93
N ARG A 354 14.02 0.52 -14.50
CA ARG A 354 13.49 0.73 -13.16
C ARG A 354 13.10 -0.61 -12.54
N PRO A 355 13.87 -1.13 -11.56
CA PRO A 355 13.55 -2.40 -10.94
C PRO A 355 12.34 -2.29 -10.01
N ILE A 356 11.44 -3.26 -10.07
CA ILE A 356 10.38 -3.44 -9.08
C ILE A 356 10.94 -4.19 -7.88
N TYR A 357 10.67 -3.69 -6.68
CA TYR A 357 11.09 -4.36 -5.45
C TYR A 357 10.04 -4.23 -4.34
N LYS A 358 10.20 -5.03 -3.28
CA LYS A 358 9.30 -5.07 -2.12
C LYS A 358 9.41 -3.78 -1.30
N ASP A 359 8.30 -3.19 -0.87
CA ASP A 359 8.36 -1.93 -0.11
C ASP A 359 9.07 -2.06 1.23
N GLU A 360 9.13 -3.25 1.85
CA GLU A 360 9.88 -3.49 3.10
C GLU A 360 11.39 -3.30 2.96
N PHE A 361 11.93 -3.24 1.73
CA PHE A 361 13.33 -2.85 1.54
C PHE A 361 13.57 -1.35 1.78
N ASN A 362 12.52 -0.52 1.77
CA ASN A 362 12.62 0.90 2.10
C ASN A 362 13.02 1.11 3.57
N ASP A 363 12.67 0.17 4.45
CA ASP A 363 12.93 0.23 5.89
C ASP A 363 14.35 -0.25 6.26
N GLN A 364 15.10 -0.84 5.32
CA GLN A 364 16.45 -1.37 5.56
C GLN A 364 17.56 -0.31 5.51
N GLY A 365 17.24 0.94 5.88
CA GLY A 365 18.19 2.04 6.00
C GLY A 365 18.93 2.36 4.69
N PRO A 366 20.28 2.21 4.62
CA PRO A 366 21.05 2.53 3.41
C PRO A 366 20.60 1.79 2.15
N LEU A 367 20.14 0.54 2.29
CA LEU A 367 19.73 -0.27 1.14
C LEU A 367 18.51 0.31 0.43
N GLY A 368 17.50 0.78 1.18
CA GLY A 368 16.32 1.45 0.64
C GLY A 368 16.67 2.73 -0.13
N LYS A 369 17.60 3.53 0.38
CA LYS A 369 18.10 4.73 -0.32
C LYS A 369 18.82 4.39 -1.61
N ILE A 370 19.65 3.34 -1.61
CA ILE A 370 20.33 2.87 -2.82
C ILE A 370 19.30 2.42 -3.87
N LEU A 371 18.30 1.63 -3.47
CA LEU A 371 17.23 1.16 -4.35
C LEU A 371 16.41 2.32 -4.95
N ALA A 372 16.15 3.35 -4.16
CA ALA A 372 15.51 4.59 -4.64
C ALA A 372 16.40 5.33 -5.65
N TRP A 373 17.69 5.52 -5.35
CA TRP A 373 18.64 6.21 -6.22
C TRP A 373 18.90 5.49 -7.55
N VAL A 374 18.84 4.16 -7.58
CA VAL A 374 18.94 3.40 -8.83
C VAL A 374 17.65 3.49 -9.66
N GLY A 375 16.60 4.17 -9.17
CA GLY A 375 15.34 4.38 -9.86
C GLY A 375 14.34 3.25 -9.66
N GLY A 376 14.47 2.47 -8.58
CA GLY A 376 13.52 1.40 -8.29
C GLY A 376 12.10 1.91 -8.07
N ILE A 377 11.13 1.02 -8.17
CA ILE A 377 9.71 1.26 -7.88
C ILE A 377 9.32 0.23 -6.81
N SER A 378 8.96 0.71 -5.62
CA SER A 378 8.47 -0.14 -4.54
C SER A 378 7.03 -0.60 -4.81
N VAL A 379 6.72 -1.86 -4.52
CA VAL A 379 5.38 -2.45 -4.65
C VAL A 379 5.00 -3.23 -3.40
N ARG A 380 3.79 -3.01 -2.89
CA ARG A 380 3.17 -3.83 -1.84
C ARG A 380 2.58 -5.13 -2.38
N ARG A 381 3.03 -6.29 -1.86
CA ARG A 381 2.49 -7.60 -2.29
C ARG A 381 1.08 -7.84 -1.80
N GLY A 382 0.30 -8.55 -2.61
CA GLY A 382 -1.07 -8.94 -2.26
C GLY A 382 -2.08 -7.79 -2.24
N THR A 383 -1.68 -6.58 -2.65
CA THR A 383 -2.54 -5.41 -2.79
C THR A 383 -2.44 -4.84 -4.21
N ALA A 384 -3.53 -4.28 -4.73
CA ALA A 384 -3.49 -3.50 -5.95
C ALA A 384 -2.86 -2.14 -5.65
N ASP A 385 -1.52 -2.07 -5.61
CA ASP A 385 -0.78 -0.83 -5.38
C ASP A 385 -0.92 0.12 -6.59
N LEU A 386 -2.03 0.87 -6.61
CA LEU A 386 -2.37 1.81 -7.67
C LEU A 386 -1.29 2.89 -7.88
N LYS A 387 -0.53 3.24 -6.83
CA LYS A 387 0.57 4.21 -6.92
C LYS A 387 1.72 3.61 -7.72
N ALA A 388 2.13 2.39 -7.37
CA ALA A 388 3.17 1.70 -8.12
C ALA A 388 2.75 1.41 -9.56
N LEU A 389 1.49 1.05 -9.80
CA LEU A 389 0.95 0.85 -11.16
C LEU A 389 0.95 2.14 -11.99
N ARG A 390 0.60 3.29 -11.41
CA ARG A 390 0.69 4.60 -12.09
C ARG A 390 2.13 5.01 -12.36
N ASN A 391 3.04 4.79 -11.41
CA ASN A 391 4.47 5.04 -11.61
C ASN A 391 5.05 4.14 -12.71
N ALA A 392 4.63 2.88 -12.75
CA ALA A 392 4.98 1.93 -13.80
C ALA A 392 4.44 2.37 -15.17
N GLN A 393 3.16 2.76 -15.25
CA GLN A 393 2.57 3.30 -16.48
C GLN A 393 3.38 4.51 -16.98
N HIS A 394 3.65 5.49 -16.12
CA HIS A 394 4.39 6.69 -16.49
C HIS A 394 5.83 6.37 -16.93
N THR A 395 6.49 5.42 -16.26
CA THR A 395 7.81 4.91 -16.63
C THR A 395 7.81 4.37 -18.05
N LEU A 396 6.88 3.48 -18.38
CA LEU A 396 6.78 2.87 -19.71
C LEU A 396 6.46 3.90 -20.81
N GLU A 397 5.58 4.86 -20.51
CA GLU A 397 5.23 5.96 -21.42
C GLU A 397 6.41 6.90 -21.71
N SER A 398 7.34 7.05 -20.77
CA SER A 398 8.55 7.89 -20.91
C SER A 398 9.69 7.22 -21.71
N GLY A 399 9.51 5.96 -22.11
CA GLY A 399 10.53 5.16 -22.78
C GLY A 399 11.48 4.42 -21.83
N ASP A 400 11.28 4.52 -20.53
CA ASP A 400 12.02 3.75 -19.53
C ASP A 400 11.37 2.37 -19.35
N SER A 401 12.19 1.32 -19.21
CA SER A 401 11.73 -0.06 -19.05
C SER A 401 11.63 -0.47 -17.59
N ILE A 402 10.79 -1.44 -17.28
CA ILE A 402 10.58 -1.96 -15.93
C ILE A 402 11.20 -3.35 -15.82
N LEU A 403 11.99 -3.61 -14.78
CA LEU A 403 12.53 -4.94 -14.49
C LEU A 403 11.72 -5.62 -13.39
N VAL A 404 11.15 -6.79 -13.69
CA VAL A 404 10.31 -7.57 -12.77
C VAL A 404 10.79 -9.01 -12.70
N PHE A 405 10.80 -9.53 -11.48
CA PHE A 405 10.99 -10.95 -11.16
C PHE A 405 9.65 -11.49 -10.60
N PRO A 406 8.77 -12.08 -11.44
CA PRO A 406 7.40 -12.39 -11.03
C PRO A 406 7.29 -13.42 -9.89
N GLU A 407 8.33 -14.21 -9.68
CA GLU A 407 8.42 -15.20 -8.61
C GLU A 407 8.40 -14.54 -7.23
N GLY A 408 8.78 -13.26 -7.14
CA GLY A 408 8.77 -12.45 -5.91
C GLY A 408 9.86 -12.86 -4.89
N THR A 409 10.16 -14.13 -4.73
CA THR A 409 11.25 -14.61 -3.88
C THR A 409 12.22 -15.45 -4.69
N ARG A 410 13.49 -15.48 -4.26
CA ARG A 410 14.48 -16.36 -4.87
C ARG A 410 14.02 -17.81 -4.82
N ILE A 411 13.93 -18.48 -5.96
CA ILE A 411 13.66 -19.91 -6.05
C ILE A 411 14.72 -20.68 -5.26
N LYS A 412 14.27 -21.46 -4.26
CA LYS A 412 15.17 -22.25 -3.43
C LYS A 412 15.49 -23.60 -4.06
N SER A 413 14.53 -24.25 -4.73
CA SER A 413 14.76 -25.48 -5.50
C SER A 413 13.95 -25.43 -6.79
N ASP A 414 14.45 -26.07 -7.84
CA ASP A 414 13.73 -26.18 -9.12
C ASP A 414 12.45 -27.04 -8.98
N ASP A 415 12.34 -27.83 -7.90
CA ASP A 415 11.19 -28.69 -7.58
C ASP A 415 10.10 -27.98 -6.75
N GLU A 416 10.33 -26.75 -6.27
CA GLU A 416 9.33 -26.01 -5.50
C GLU A 416 8.31 -25.35 -6.46
N PRO A 417 6.99 -25.45 -6.18
CA PRO A 417 5.98 -24.78 -6.98
C PRO A 417 6.18 -23.26 -6.91
N VAL A 418 6.39 -22.65 -8.09
CA VAL A 418 6.68 -21.22 -8.19
C VAL A 418 5.37 -20.43 -8.17
N THR A 419 5.23 -19.55 -7.19
CA THR A 419 4.11 -18.61 -7.14
C THR A 419 4.44 -17.40 -8.03
N ILE A 420 3.70 -17.26 -9.13
CA ILE A 420 3.84 -16.14 -10.06
C ILE A 420 2.95 -15.00 -9.59
N HIS A 421 3.53 -13.84 -9.35
CA HIS A 421 2.84 -12.62 -8.99
C HIS A 421 2.50 -11.83 -10.27
N GLY A 422 1.22 -11.83 -10.64
CA GLY A 422 0.70 -11.31 -11.91
C GLY A 422 0.74 -9.80 -12.15
N GLY A 423 1.27 -9.01 -11.21
CA GLY A 423 1.24 -7.54 -11.30
C GLY A 423 1.86 -6.96 -12.57
N PHE A 424 2.77 -7.68 -13.23
CA PHE A 424 3.47 -7.22 -14.43
C PHE A 424 2.60 -7.15 -15.68
N ALA A 425 1.61 -8.04 -15.85
CA ALA A 425 0.70 -7.96 -16.97
C ALA A 425 -0.19 -6.71 -16.87
N LEU A 426 -0.62 -6.37 -15.66
CA LEU A 426 -1.36 -5.13 -15.43
C LEU A 426 -0.51 -3.88 -15.71
N MET A 427 0.76 -3.87 -15.27
CA MET A 427 1.72 -2.79 -15.58
C MET A 427 1.92 -2.63 -17.09
N ALA A 428 2.20 -3.73 -17.79
CA ALA A 428 2.38 -3.74 -19.25
C ALA A 428 1.14 -3.20 -19.96
N ARG A 429 -0.06 -3.64 -19.54
CA ARG A 429 -1.32 -3.20 -20.11
C ARG A 429 -1.57 -1.71 -19.91
N MET A 430 -1.39 -1.21 -18.69
CA MET A 430 -1.60 0.22 -18.39
C MET A 430 -0.64 1.10 -19.18
N GLY A 431 0.62 0.68 -19.33
CA GLY A 431 1.61 1.38 -20.15
C GLY A 431 1.47 1.17 -21.66
N LYS A 432 0.56 0.29 -22.11
CA LYS A 432 0.48 -0.23 -23.48
C LYS A 432 1.85 -0.70 -23.99
N ALA A 433 2.58 -1.38 -23.12
CA ALA A 433 3.93 -1.85 -23.34
C ALA A 433 3.94 -3.35 -23.66
N LYS A 434 4.95 -3.78 -24.41
CA LYS A 434 5.24 -5.20 -24.62
C LYS A 434 5.88 -5.79 -23.36
N VAL A 435 5.64 -7.07 -23.13
CA VAL A 435 6.39 -7.86 -22.14
C VAL A 435 7.57 -8.50 -22.86
N LEU A 436 8.78 -8.38 -22.32
CA LEU A 436 9.99 -8.96 -22.87
C LEU A 436 10.51 -10.08 -21.94
N PRO A 437 10.21 -11.35 -22.25
CA PRO A 437 10.73 -12.49 -21.50
C PRO A 437 12.24 -12.60 -21.65
N MET A 438 12.95 -12.81 -20.55
CA MET A 438 14.38 -13.10 -20.56
C MET A 438 14.73 -14.13 -19.49
N ALA A 439 15.80 -14.87 -19.68
CA ALA A 439 16.30 -15.81 -18.70
C ALA A 439 17.70 -15.42 -18.22
N ILE A 440 18.03 -15.73 -16.97
CA ILE A 440 19.36 -15.57 -16.37
C ILE A 440 19.82 -16.88 -15.71
N VAL A 441 21.09 -17.26 -15.96
CA VAL A 441 21.72 -18.49 -15.44
C VAL A 441 23.16 -18.20 -14.99
N GLY A 442 23.63 -18.93 -13.96
CA GLY A 442 25.01 -18.84 -13.46
C GLY A 442 25.24 -17.80 -12.35
N ALA A 443 24.26 -16.92 -12.11
CA ALA A 443 24.32 -15.95 -11.02
C ALA A 443 24.22 -16.62 -9.62
N ARG A 444 23.70 -17.85 -9.54
CA ARG A 444 23.70 -18.66 -8.32
C ARG A 444 25.11 -19.12 -7.91
N ASP A 445 25.99 -19.31 -8.88
CA ASP A 445 27.35 -19.81 -8.67
C ASP A 445 28.31 -18.74 -8.14
N ILE A 446 27.94 -17.46 -8.25
CA ILE A 446 28.73 -16.33 -7.74
C ILE A 446 28.88 -16.45 -6.22
N THR A 447 27.79 -16.74 -5.52
CA THR A 447 27.79 -16.92 -4.06
C THR A 447 26.96 -18.17 -3.74
N PRO A 448 27.59 -19.35 -3.77
CA PRO A 448 26.92 -20.60 -3.42
C PRO A 448 26.37 -20.55 -2.00
N ARG A 449 25.35 -21.36 -1.69
CA ARG A 449 24.78 -21.42 -0.34
C ARG A 449 25.86 -21.63 0.72
N GLY A 450 25.74 -20.89 1.83
CA GLY A 450 26.68 -20.93 2.95
C GLY A 450 27.98 -20.13 2.76
N HIS A 451 28.14 -19.43 1.64
CA HIS A 451 29.32 -18.59 1.38
C HIS A 451 28.94 -17.11 1.29
N HIS A 452 29.78 -16.24 1.83
CA HIS A 452 29.55 -14.78 1.86
C HIS A 452 30.41 -14.01 0.85
N ILE A 453 31.41 -14.64 0.23
CA ILE A 453 32.37 -13.99 -0.68
C ILE A 453 32.00 -14.30 -2.14
N PRO A 454 31.74 -13.29 -2.98
CA PRO A 454 31.47 -13.47 -4.41
C PRO A 454 32.69 -14.03 -5.15
N ARG A 455 32.46 -15.04 -6.00
CA ARG A 455 33.49 -15.68 -6.82
C ARG A 455 33.46 -15.15 -8.26
N PRO A 456 34.61 -15.15 -8.96
CA PRO A 456 34.63 -14.84 -10.38
C PRO A 456 33.96 -15.99 -11.16
N LYS A 457 32.78 -15.71 -11.74
CA LYS A 457 31.98 -16.69 -12.48
C LYS A 457 31.48 -16.05 -13.78
N LYS A 458 30.81 -16.83 -14.62
CA LYS A 458 30.12 -16.30 -15.79
C LYS A 458 28.62 -16.27 -15.50
N VAL A 459 27.93 -15.26 -16.02
CA VAL A 459 26.47 -15.17 -15.97
C VAL A 459 25.97 -15.01 -17.38
N TRP A 460 24.96 -15.78 -17.74
CA TRP A 460 24.38 -15.75 -19.08
C TRP A 460 22.96 -15.23 -19.00
N THR A 461 22.60 -14.41 -19.97
CA THR A 461 21.26 -13.88 -20.14
C THR A 461 20.83 -14.08 -21.58
N LYS A 462 19.62 -14.57 -21.80
CA LYS A 462 19.05 -14.79 -23.14
C LYS A 462 17.73 -14.05 -23.27
N VAL A 463 17.55 -13.39 -24.40
CA VAL A 463 16.40 -12.51 -24.65
C VAL A 463 15.41 -13.21 -25.59
N GLY A 464 14.17 -13.34 -25.12
CA GLY A 464 13.06 -13.89 -25.89
C GLY A 464 12.44 -12.88 -26.84
N ASP A 465 11.48 -13.36 -27.63
CA ASP A 465 10.66 -12.47 -28.46
C ASP A 465 9.64 -11.73 -27.58
N PRO A 466 9.47 -10.41 -27.80
CA PRO A 466 8.50 -9.63 -27.05
C PRO A 466 7.08 -10.15 -27.30
N ILE A 467 6.22 -10.01 -26.29
CA ILE A 467 4.81 -10.39 -26.33
C ILE A 467 3.96 -9.13 -26.27
N SER A 468 3.04 -8.96 -27.22
CA SER A 468 2.01 -7.93 -27.18
C SER A 468 0.66 -8.51 -26.74
N PHE A 469 -0.24 -7.65 -26.25
CA PHE A 469 -1.60 -8.11 -25.87
C PHE A 469 -2.44 -8.46 -27.10
N GLU A 470 -2.14 -7.86 -28.24
CA GLU A 470 -2.79 -8.08 -29.53
C GLU A 470 -2.50 -9.50 -30.06
N GLU A 471 -1.26 -9.98 -29.90
CA GLU A 471 -0.83 -11.33 -30.31
C GLU A 471 -1.54 -12.45 -29.53
N LEU A 472 -2.06 -12.18 -28.33
CA LEU A 472 -2.75 -13.19 -27.53
C LEU A 472 -4.13 -13.56 -28.09
N GLY A 473 -4.75 -12.70 -28.91
CA GLY A 473 -6.06 -12.97 -29.53
C GLY A 473 -7.25 -13.09 -28.57
N ILE A 474 -7.07 -12.79 -27.28
CA ILE A 474 -8.10 -12.88 -26.24
C ILE A 474 -8.80 -11.52 -26.09
N LYS A 475 -10.13 -11.50 -25.95
CA LYS A 475 -10.91 -10.24 -25.77
C LYS A 475 -11.12 -9.83 -24.31
N GLY A 476 -11.21 -10.80 -23.42
CA GLY A 476 -11.52 -10.59 -21.99
C GLY A 476 -10.36 -9.94 -21.24
N ARG A 477 -10.65 -8.94 -20.40
CA ARG A 477 -9.60 -8.15 -19.75
C ARG A 477 -8.80 -8.98 -18.74
N LYS A 478 -9.48 -9.78 -17.93
CA LYS A 478 -8.86 -10.60 -16.89
C LYS A 478 -8.07 -11.75 -17.53
N GLU A 479 -8.70 -12.38 -18.50
CA GLU A 479 -8.18 -13.50 -19.28
C GLU A 479 -6.94 -13.11 -20.10
N GLN A 480 -6.91 -11.89 -20.64
CA GLN A 480 -5.70 -11.35 -21.30
C GLN A 480 -4.52 -11.22 -20.34
N ALA A 481 -4.75 -10.77 -19.10
CA ALA A 481 -3.68 -10.61 -18.12
C ALA A 481 -3.14 -11.97 -17.68
N GLU A 482 -4.04 -12.91 -17.34
CA GLU A 482 -3.68 -14.28 -16.99
C GLU A 482 -2.92 -14.99 -18.12
N ALA A 483 -3.37 -14.82 -19.37
CA ALA A 483 -2.68 -15.39 -20.54
C ALA A 483 -1.31 -14.75 -20.78
N MET A 484 -1.19 -13.42 -20.62
CA MET A 484 0.10 -12.73 -20.70
C MET A 484 1.06 -13.27 -19.64
N GLU A 485 0.60 -13.44 -18.41
CA GLU A 485 1.42 -13.98 -17.31
C GLU A 485 1.91 -15.39 -17.61
N LYS A 486 1.00 -16.26 -18.04
CA LYS A 486 1.30 -17.64 -18.38
C LYS A 486 2.31 -17.72 -19.54
N VAL A 487 2.01 -17.08 -20.68
CA VAL A 487 2.86 -17.16 -21.88
C VAL A 487 4.23 -16.54 -21.63
N ALA A 488 4.29 -15.41 -20.91
CA ALA A 488 5.57 -14.78 -20.57
C ALA A 488 6.43 -15.72 -19.72
N MET A 489 5.87 -16.33 -18.68
CA MET A 489 6.63 -17.22 -17.81
C MET A 489 7.01 -18.54 -18.49
N GLU A 490 6.15 -19.12 -19.34
CA GLU A 490 6.50 -20.26 -20.18
C GLU A 490 7.71 -19.96 -21.08
N ARG A 491 7.74 -18.77 -21.72
CA ARG A 491 8.90 -18.33 -22.51
C ARG A 491 10.15 -18.11 -21.64
N VAL A 492 10.03 -17.50 -20.47
CA VAL A 492 11.16 -17.32 -19.53
C VAL A 492 11.79 -18.68 -19.18
N TYR A 493 10.98 -19.68 -18.83
CA TYR A 493 11.51 -20.98 -18.45
C TYR A 493 12.07 -21.77 -19.64
N ALA A 494 11.46 -21.66 -20.82
CA ALA A 494 12.03 -22.25 -22.04
C ALA A 494 13.43 -21.67 -22.35
N LEU A 495 13.59 -20.34 -22.28
CA LEU A 495 14.89 -19.68 -22.48
C LEU A 495 15.92 -20.08 -21.41
N ARG A 496 15.48 -20.24 -20.15
CA ARG A 496 16.34 -20.72 -19.07
C ARG A 496 16.85 -22.13 -19.35
N ASP A 497 15.96 -23.01 -19.78
CA ASP A 497 16.29 -24.41 -20.03
C ASP A 497 17.19 -24.57 -21.26
N GLU A 498 17.04 -23.72 -22.28
CA GLU A 498 17.99 -23.60 -23.38
C GLU A 498 19.37 -23.16 -22.89
N LEU A 499 19.46 -22.08 -22.12
CA LEU A 499 20.72 -21.59 -21.56
C LEU A 499 21.43 -22.64 -20.71
N ARG A 500 20.67 -23.42 -19.92
CA ARG A 500 21.23 -24.51 -19.10
C ARG A 500 21.77 -25.66 -19.93
N LYS A 501 21.19 -25.93 -21.11
CA LYS A 501 21.71 -26.92 -22.06
C LYS A 501 22.97 -26.43 -22.74
N GLU A 502 23.03 -25.14 -23.11
CA GLU A 502 24.20 -24.51 -23.74
C GLU A 502 25.36 -24.34 -22.76
N HIS A 503 25.07 -24.17 -21.46
CA HIS A 503 26.04 -23.95 -20.38
C HIS A 503 25.82 -24.92 -19.21
N PRO A 504 26.11 -26.22 -19.40
CA PRO A 504 25.88 -27.23 -18.37
C PRO A 504 26.72 -26.99 -17.12
N GLY A 505 26.15 -27.30 -15.95
CA GLY A 505 26.82 -27.14 -14.65
C GLY A 505 26.67 -25.76 -14.01
N HIS A 506 25.88 -24.87 -14.63
CA HIS A 506 25.56 -23.55 -14.13
C HIS A 506 24.05 -23.44 -13.92
N PHE A 507 23.61 -23.14 -12.70
CA PHE A 507 22.19 -23.24 -12.29
C PHE A 507 21.54 -21.90 -11.92
#